data_AF-A0AAV8GBE3-F1
#
_entry.id   AF-A0AAV8GBE3-F1
#
_cell.length_a   1.000
_cell.length_b   1.000
_cell.length_c   1.000
_cell.angle_alpha   90.00
_cell.angle_beta   90.00
_cell.angle_gamma   90.00
#
_symmetry.space_group_name_H-M   'P 1'
#
loop_
_entity.id
_entity.type
_entity.pdbx_description
1 polymer ?
#
loop_
_entity_poly.entity_id
_entity_poly.type
_entity_poly.pdbx_seq_one_letter_code
_entity_poly.pdbx_strand_id
1 'polypeptide(L)'
;MKIMVAVKRVVDYAVKIRVKPDKTGVETTNVKMSMNPFCEIALEEALRIRESGLAKEVVAVSVGPAQCTDTLRTALAMGADRAVHVDAGMAHVQPLSVAKILRALVQAEQPGLLILGKQAIDDDCNQTGQMVAGLLQWPQGTFASKVVLDKEKQKATVEREVDGGIETICLDLPAVIT
;
A
#
# COMPACT_ATOMS: atom_id res chain seq x y z
N MET A 1 6.83 -1.08 16.95
CA MET A 1 5.86 -1.90 16.21
C MET A 1 6.44 -2.29 14.86
N LYS A 2 5.88 -3.31 14.21
CA LYS A 2 6.13 -3.62 12.80
C LYS A 2 5.16 -2.81 11.93
N ILE A 3 5.63 -2.28 10.81
CA ILE A 3 4.78 -1.64 9.79
C ILE A 3 4.78 -2.55 8.57
N MET A 4 3.60 -2.82 8.03
CA MET A 4 3.45 -3.51 6.74
C MET A 4 3.04 -2.49 5.68
N VAL A 5 3.69 -2.51 4.52
CA VAL A 5 3.41 -1.60 3.40
C VAL A 5 3.01 -2.38 2.18
N ALA A 6 1.80 -2.15 1.65
CA ALA A 6 1.36 -2.80 0.42
C ALA A 6 1.79 -1.96 -0.80
N VAL A 7 2.60 -2.55 -1.69
CA VAL A 7 3.10 -1.92 -2.91
C VAL A 7 2.59 -2.65 -4.15
N LYS A 8 2.18 -1.89 -5.17
CA LYS A 8 1.67 -2.43 -6.44
C LYS A 8 2.61 -2.10 -7.59
N ARG A 9 2.84 -3.10 -8.46
CA ARG A 9 3.49 -2.93 -9.76
C ARG A 9 2.46 -2.50 -10.79
N VAL A 10 2.70 -1.37 -11.45
CA VAL A 10 1.79 -0.76 -12.43
C VAL A 10 2.56 -0.35 -13.68
N VAL A 11 1.84 0.01 -14.75
CA VAL A 11 2.46 0.69 -15.91
C VAL A 11 3.01 2.02 -15.42
N ASP A 12 4.23 2.36 -15.84
CA ASP A 12 4.87 3.61 -15.47
C ASP A 12 3.99 4.81 -15.86
N TYR A 13 3.81 5.75 -14.94
CA TYR A 13 2.87 6.87 -15.10
C TYR A 13 3.18 7.78 -16.29
N ALA A 14 4.43 7.78 -16.80
CA ALA A 14 4.82 8.56 -17.97
C ALA A 14 4.52 7.83 -19.29
N VAL A 15 4.10 6.57 -19.25
CA VAL A 15 3.76 5.78 -20.44
C VAL A 15 2.34 6.07 -20.89
N LYS A 16 2.19 6.42 -22.18
CA LYS A 16 0.89 6.45 -22.83
C LYS A 16 0.40 5.03 -23.12
N ILE A 17 -0.61 4.58 -22.39
CA ILE A 17 -1.22 3.25 -22.58
C ILE A 17 -1.89 3.13 -23.94
N ARG A 18 -1.97 1.89 -24.44
CA ARG A 18 -2.70 1.53 -25.66
C ARG A 18 -3.69 0.43 -25.33
N VAL A 19 -4.92 0.57 -25.82
CA VAL A 19 -5.95 -0.47 -25.70
C VAL A 19 -5.64 -1.57 -26.71
N LYS A 20 -5.79 -2.83 -26.29
CA LYS A 20 -5.61 -3.99 -27.18
C LYS A 20 -6.68 -3.96 -28.29
N PRO A 21 -6.36 -4.42 -29.53
CA PRO A 21 -7.34 -4.49 -30.62
C PRO A 21 -8.60 -5.30 -30.29
N ASP A 22 -8.45 -6.33 -29.44
CA ASP A 22 -9.54 -7.20 -28.99
C ASP A 22 -10.41 -6.59 -27.86
N LYS A 23 -10.09 -5.38 -27.39
CA LYS A 23 -10.78 -4.66 -26.31
C LYS A 23 -10.81 -5.38 -24.96
N THR A 24 -9.92 -6.34 -24.73
CA THR A 24 -9.87 -7.10 -23.47
C THR A 24 -9.08 -6.39 -22.35
N GLY A 25 -8.37 -5.31 -22.68
CA GLY A 25 -7.58 -4.53 -21.72
C GLY A 25 -6.54 -3.65 -22.40
N VAL A 26 -5.48 -3.32 -21.65
CA VAL A 26 -4.36 -2.50 -22.13
C VAL A 26 -3.15 -3.36 -22.50
N GLU A 27 -2.35 -2.89 -23.46
CA GLU A 27 -1.07 -3.50 -23.81
C GLU A 27 -0.07 -3.32 -22.67
N THR A 28 0.50 -4.42 -22.20
CA THR A 28 1.48 -4.47 -21.11
C THR A 28 2.78 -5.15 -21.53
N THR A 29 2.81 -5.74 -22.73
CA THR A 29 3.99 -6.39 -23.30
C THR A 29 5.00 -5.34 -23.73
N ASN A 30 6.26 -5.50 -23.30
CA ASN A 30 7.35 -4.55 -23.58
C ASN A 30 7.05 -3.11 -23.15
N VAL A 31 6.18 -2.94 -22.16
CA VAL A 31 5.87 -1.66 -21.53
C VAL A 31 6.68 -1.52 -20.25
N LYS A 32 7.21 -0.32 -20.00
CA LYS A 32 7.89 0.00 -18.75
C LYS A 32 6.90 -0.08 -17.59
N MET A 33 7.27 -0.83 -16.57
CA MET A 33 6.48 -0.99 -15.35
C MET A 33 7.27 -0.39 -14.17
N SER A 34 6.57 0.16 -13.19
CA SER A 34 7.17 0.79 -12.01
C SER A 34 6.37 0.49 -10.75
N MET A 35 6.89 0.91 -9.59
CA MET A 35 6.07 1.00 -8.39
C MET A 35 4.98 2.06 -8.61
N ASN A 36 3.78 1.81 -8.10
CA ASN A 36 2.73 2.81 -8.08
C ASN A 36 3.18 4.05 -7.27
N PRO A 37 3.03 5.28 -7.78
CA PRO A 37 3.55 6.48 -7.10
C PRO A 37 3.03 6.65 -5.66
N PHE A 38 1.76 6.34 -5.40
CA PHE A 38 1.22 6.40 -4.04
C PHE A 38 1.82 5.34 -3.11
N CYS A 39 2.27 4.21 -3.66
CA CYS A 39 2.96 3.18 -2.88
C CYS A 39 4.39 3.60 -2.52
N GLU A 40 5.07 4.40 -3.36
CA GLU A 40 6.38 4.97 -3.01
C GLU A 40 6.27 5.92 -1.82
N ILE A 41 5.22 6.76 -1.78
CA ILE A 41 4.93 7.65 -0.65
C ILE A 41 4.60 6.86 0.62
N ALA A 42 3.77 5.82 0.50
CA ALA A 42 3.43 4.94 1.62
C ALA A 42 4.66 4.26 2.24
N LEU A 43 5.59 3.83 1.37
CA LEU A 43 6.85 3.23 1.81
C LEU A 43 7.75 4.25 2.49
N GLU A 44 7.94 5.43 1.89
CA GLU A 44 8.73 6.52 2.47
C GLU A 44 8.24 6.90 3.87
N GLU A 45 6.92 7.04 4.07
CA GLU A 45 6.37 7.36 5.39
C GLU A 45 6.64 6.26 6.42
N ALA A 46 6.52 4.99 6.02
CA ALA A 46 6.88 3.87 6.90
C ALA A 46 8.36 3.90 7.31
N LEU A 47 9.25 4.25 6.38
CA LEU A 47 10.69 4.37 6.62
C LEU A 47 10.99 5.53 7.58
N ARG A 48 10.37 6.71 7.39
CA ARG A 48 10.50 7.85 8.32
C ARG A 48 10.02 7.52 9.73
N ILE A 49 8.90 6.82 9.85
CA ILE A 49 8.39 6.35 11.15
C ILE A 49 9.40 5.37 11.79
N ARG A 50 10.06 4.51 11.00
CA ARG A 50 11.12 3.64 11.52
C ARG A 50 12.36 4.43 11.95
N GLU A 51 12.82 5.37 11.13
CA GLU A 51 14.01 6.22 11.40
C GLU A 51 13.84 7.11 12.63
N SER A 52 12.62 7.58 12.91
CA SER A 52 12.29 8.27 14.16
C SER A 52 12.25 7.36 15.40
N GLY A 53 12.55 6.07 15.24
CA GLY A 53 12.50 5.07 16.31
C GLY A 53 11.08 4.61 16.67
N LEU A 54 10.06 5.00 15.90
CA LEU A 54 8.66 4.65 16.15
C LEU A 54 8.26 3.29 15.54
N ALA A 55 9.02 2.76 14.59
CA ALA A 55 8.92 1.37 14.14
C ALA A 55 10.23 0.60 14.35
N LYS A 56 10.13 -0.73 14.40
CA LYS A 56 11.29 -1.64 14.47
C LYS A 56 11.57 -2.34 13.15
N GLU A 57 10.56 -2.48 12.32
CA GLU A 57 10.61 -3.26 11.09
C GLU A 57 9.57 -2.73 10.09
N VAL A 58 9.94 -2.64 8.82
CA VAL A 58 9.10 -2.30 7.67
C VAL A 58 9.11 -3.50 6.71
N VAL A 59 7.94 -4.10 6.52
CA VAL A 59 7.73 -5.24 5.61
C VAL A 59 6.96 -4.78 4.39
N ALA A 60 7.60 -4.79 3.21
CA ALA A 60 6.95 -4.49 1.94
C ALA A 60 6.23 -5.74 1.40
N VAL A 61 5.01 -5.58 0.89
CA VAL A 61 4.19 -6.67 0.38
C VAL A 61 3.68 -6.36 -1.00
N SER A 62 3.78 -7.30 -1.94
CA SER A 62 3.15 -7.17 -3.26
C SER A 62 2.43 -8.46 -3.65
N VAL A 63 1.26 -8.31 -4.24
CA VAL A 63 0.42 -9.40 -4.74
C VAL A 63 0.34 -9.28 -6.25
N GLY A 64 0.67 -10.35 -6.97
CA GLY A 64 0.64 -10.35 -8.44
C GLY A 64 1.61 -11.36 -9.04
N PRO A 65 1.91 -11.23 -10.34
CA PRO A 65 2.77 -12.19 -11.03
C PRO A 65 4.22 -12.09 -10.51
N ALA A 66 5.06 -13.06 -10.90
CA ALA A 66 6.48 -13.11 -10.54
C ALA A 66 7.24 -11.79 -10.74
N GLN A 67 6.87 -10.98 -11.75
CA GLN A 67 7.53 -9.69 -12.01
C GLN A 67 7.32 -8.64 -10.89
N CYS A 68 6.38 -8.85 -9.96
CA CYS A 68 6.26 -8.02 -8.76
C CYS A 68 7.52 -8.05 -7.88
N THR A 69 8.38 -9.08 -8.03
CA THR A 69 9.67 -9.13 -7.30
C THR A 69 10.57 -7.94 -7.63
N ASP A 70 10.49 -7.37 -8.84
CA ASP A 70 11.29 -6.21 -9.20
C ASP A 70 10.87 -4.97 -8.40
N THR A 71 9.56 -4.75 -8.26
CA THR A 71 9.01 -3.69 -7.41
C THR A 71 9.37 -3.90 -5.93
N LEU A 72 9.37 -5.15 -5.46
CA LEU A 72 9.81 -5.47 -4.10
C LEU A 72 11.31 -5.25 -3.90
N ARG A 73 12.16 -5.52 -4.90
CA ARG A 73 13.58 -5.18 -4.86
C ARG A 73 13.80 -3.68 -4.75
N THR A 74 13.00 -2.87 -5.45
CA THR A 74 13.02 -1.41 -5.27
C THR A 74 12.65 -1.03 -3.83
N ALA A 75 11.61 -1.65 -3.26
CA ALA A 75 11.23 -1.37 -1.87
C ALA A 75 12.35 -1.72 -0.86
N LEU A 76 13.02 -2.86 -1.06
CA LEU A 76 14.18 -3.25 -0.27
C LEU A 76 15.34 -2.27 -0.45
N ALA A 77 15.61 -1.82 -1.68
CA ALA A 77 16.67 -0.85 -1.97
C ALA A 77 16.40 0.54 -1.37
N MET A 78 15.13 0.94 -1.26
CA MET A 78 14.73 2.16 -0.54
C MET A 78 14.90 2.02 0.98
N GLY A 79 14.95 0.80 1.49
CA GLY A 79 15.28 0.52 2.89
C GLY A 79 14.26 -0.34 3.62
N ALA A 80 13.27 -0.96 2.97
CA ALA A 80 12.42 -1.96 3.65
C ALA A 80 13.28 -3.11 4.22
N ASP A 81 12.97 -3.59 5.42
CA ASP A 81 13.75 -4.64 6.07
C ASP A 81 13.53 -6.01 5.41
N ARG A 82 12.29 -6.26 4.99
CA ARG A 82 11.84 -7.50 4.37
C ARG A 82 10.80 -7.25 3.29
N ALA A 83 10.70 -8.21 2.38
CA ALA A 83 9.69 -8.23 1.33
C ALA A 83 8.93 -9.56 1.33
N VAL A 84 7.63 -9.50 1.06
CA VAL A 84 6.75 -10.66 0.85
C VAL A 84 6.10 -10.53 -0.52
N HIS A 85 6.36 -11.51 -1.38
CA HIS A 85 5.65 -11.67 -2.64
C HIS A 85 4.57 -12.73 -2.48
N VAL A 86 3.32 -12.37 -2.79
CA VAL A 86 2.25 -13.33 -2.97
C VAL A 86 2.05 -13.54 -4.46
N ASP A 87 2.50 -14.68 -4.96
CA ASP A 87 2.36 -15.04 -6.37
C ASP A 87 0.89 -15.39 -6.68
N ALA A 88 0.27 -14.56 -7.52
CA ALA A 88 -1.08 -14.77 -8.04
C ALA A 88 -1.08 -15.17 -9.53
N GLY A 89 0.09 -15.50 -10.08
CA GLY A 89 0.27 -15.73 -11.51
C GLY A 89 -0.14 -14.53 -12.35
N MET A 90 -0.56 -14.78 -13.59
CA MET A 90 -1.03 -13.74 -14.51
C MET A 90 -2.49 -13.34 -14.29
N ALA A 91 -3.13 -13.81 -13.22
CA ALA A 91 -4.53 -13.49 -12.95
C ALA A 91 -4.68 -12.00 -12.63
N HIS A 92 -5.73 -11.39 -13.17
CA HIS A 92 -6.11 -10.05 -12.77
C HIS A 92 -6.71 -10.11 -11.35
N VAL A 93 -6.00 -9.55 -10.37
CA VAL A 93 -6.40 -9.58 -8.95
C VAL A 93 -7.16 -8.30 -8.60
N GLN A 94 -8.45 -8.43 -8.31
CA GLN A 94 -9.30 -7.31 -7.93
C GLN A 94 -9.05 -6.83 -6.49
N PRO A 95 -9.38 -5.56 -6.15
CA PRO A 95 -9.17 -4.99 -4.81
C PRO A 95 -9.67 -5.87 -3.65
N LEU A 96 -10.85 -6.48 -3.77
CA LEU A 96 -11.41 -7.36 -2.74
C LEU A 96 -10.52 -8.60 -2.48
N SER A 97 -9.98 -9.20 -3.54
CA SER A 97 -9.07 -10.34 -3.43
C SER A 97 -7.76 -9.92 -2.78
N VAL A 98 -7.20 -8.77 -3.18
CA VAL A 98 -6.00 -8.20 -2.53
C VAL A 98 -6.26 -7.93 -1.06
N ALA A 99 -7.40 -7.32 -0.70
CA ALA A 99 -7.75 -7.03 0.69
C ALA A 99 -7.89 -8.30 1.56
N LYS A 100 -8.47 -9.39 1.03
CA LYS A 100 -8.54 -10.69 1.71
C LYS A 100 -7.15 -11.30 1.94
N ILE A 101 -6.27 -11.22 0.94
CA ILE A 101 -4.88 -11.69 1.04
C ILE A 101 -4.13 -10.86 2.09
N LEU A 102 -4.23 -9.53 2.02
CA LEU A 102 -3.60 -8.63 2.99
C LEU A 102 -4.10 -8.88 4.42
N ARG A 103 -5.40 -9.16 4.61
CA ARG A 103 -5.92 -9.57 5.93
C ARG A 103 -5.22 -10.84 6.44
N ALA A 104 -5.05 -11.87 5.61
CA ALA A 104 -4.36 -13.09 6.02
C ALA A 104 -2.89 -12.82 6.36
N LEU A 105 -2.21 -11.95 5.61
CA LEU A 105 -0.85 -11.52 5.91
C LEU A 105 -0.76 -10.70 7.20
N VAL A 106 -1.71 -9.80 7.47
CA VAL A 106 -1.77 -9.07 8.74
C VAL A 106 -1.89 -10.04 9.91
N GLN A 107 -2.69 -11.11 9.78
CA GLN A 107 -2.82 -12.12 10.84
C GLN A 107 -1.52 -12.90 11.09
N ALA A 108 -0.74 -13.17 10.03
CA ALA A 108 0.54 -13.87 10.13
C ALA A 108 1.69 -12.96 10.62
N GLU A 109 1.79 -11.75 10.06
CA GLU A 109 2.88 -10.82 10.33
C GLU A 109 2.65 -9.95 11.57
N GLN A 110 1.40 -9.80 12.01
CA GLN A 110 0.97 -9.00 13.17
C GLN A 110 1.55 -7.57 13.18
N PRO A 111 1.43 -6.78 12.08
CA PRO A 111 1.85 -5.39 12.08
C PRO A 111 1.00 -4.54 13.03
N GLY A 112 1.59 -3.51 13.62
CA GLY A 112 0.86 -2.49 14.38
C GLY A 112 0.28 -1.39 13.50
N LEU A 113 0.69 -1.32 12.24
CA LEU A 113 0.21 -0.35 11.25
C LEU A 113 0.33 -0.95 9.85
N LEU A 114 -0.72 -0.81 9.06
CA LEU A 114 -0.72 -1.16 7.63
C LEU A 114 -0.85 0.14 6.81
N ILE A 115 0.14 0.42 5.95
CA ILE A 115 0.12 1.58 5.06
C ILE A 115 -0.03 1.11 3.61
N LEU A 116 -0.93 1.73 2.86
CA LEU A 116 -1.09 1.53 1.42
C LEU A 116 -1.02 2.89 0.72
N GLY A 117 -0.89 2.91 -0.60
CA GLY A 117 -1.19 4.12 -1.35
C GLY A 117 -2.71 4.34 -1.47
N LYS A 118 -3.16 5.59 -1.57
CA LYS A 118 -4.59 5.95 -1.74
C LYS A 118 -5.27 5.17 -2.86
N GLN A 119 -4.64 5.09 -4.03
CA GLN A 119 -5.16 4.39 -5.20
C GLN A 119 -4.03 3.83 -6.05
N ALA A 120 -4.35 2.92 -6.95
CA ALA A 120 -3.43 2.50 -7.99
C ALA A 120 -3.80 3.18 -9.31
N ILE A 121 -2.81 3.71 -10.02
CA ILE A 121 -3.03 4.53 -11.23
C ILE A 121 -3.52 3.73 -12.46
N ASP A 122 -3.53 2.40 -12.38
CA ASP A 122 -3.95 1.51 -13.46
C ASP A 122 -5.43 1.11 -13.35
N ASP A 123 -5.97 0.96 -12.14
CA ASP A 123 -7.37 0.62 -11.89
C ASP A 123 -8.20 1.77 -11.29
N ASP A 124 -7.55 2.83 -10.80
CA ASP A 124 -8.11 4.01 -10.13
C ASP A 124 -9.19 3.66 -9.08
N CYS A 125 -9.08 2.50 -8.44
CA CYS A 125 -10.18 1.98 -7.63
C CYS A 125 -10.36 2.70 -6.30
N ASN A 126 -9.27 3.16 -5.68
CA ASN A 126 -9.28 3.76 -4.32
C ASN A 126 -10.10 2.91 -3.32
N GLN A 127 -9.82 1.61 -3.23
CA GLN A 127 -10.65 0.65 -2.48
C GLN A 127 -9.88 -0.27 -1.53
N THR A 128 -8.70 -0.75 -1.94
CA THR A 128 -8.00 -1.85 -1.26
C THR A 128 -7.75 -1.57 0.22
N GLY A 129 -7.33 -0.35 0.56
CA GLY A 129 -7.05 0.06 1.94
C GLY A 129 -8.31 0.06 2.82
N GLN A 130 -9.40 0.65 2.33
CA GLN A 130 -10.66 0.69 3.06
C GLN A 130 -11.28 -0.71 3.21
N MET A 131 -11.17 -1.55 2.18
CA MET A 131 -11.63 -2.93 2.22
C MET A 131 -10.87 -3.77 3.26
N VAL A 132 -9.54 -3.68 3.30
CA VAL A 132 -8.75 -4.45 4.28
C VAL A 132 -9.02 -3.96 5.71
N ALA A 133 -9.18 -2.65 5.91
CA ALA A 133 -9.57 -2.08 7.20
C ALA A 133 -10.92 -2.65 7.69
N GLY A 134 -11.93 -2.66 6.81
CA GLY A 134 -13.25 -3.23 7.12
C GLY A 134 -13.20 -4.73 7.42
N LEU A 135 -12.39 -5.50 6.68
CA LEU A 135 -12.20 -6.94 6.90
C LEU A 135 -11.46 -7.26 8.21
N LEU A 136 -10.58 -6.36 8.65
CA LEU A 136 -9.84 -6.46 9.92
C LEU A 136 -10.61 -5.88 11.11
N GLN A 137 -11.68 -5.11 10.85
CA GLN A 137 -12.34 -4.24 11.83
C GLN A 137 -11.34 -3.25 12.47
N TRP A 138 -10.40 -2.74 11.68
CA TRP A 138 -9.43 -1.74 12.12
C TRP A 138 -9.89 -0.33 11.77
N PRO A 139 -9.58 0.67 12.62
CA PRO A 139 -9.74 2.07 12.26
C PRO A 139 -8.90 2.43 11.02
N GLN A 140 -9.36 3.40 10.25
CA GLN A 140 -8.69 3.83 9.02
C GLN A 140 -8.53 5.34 8.92
N GLY A 141 -7.42 5.78 8.34
CA GLY A 141 -7.15 7.17 7.97
C GLY A 141 -6.83 7.25 6.48
N THR A 142 -7.81 7.63 5.67
CA THR A 142 -7.62 7.71 4.21
C THR A 142 -7.21 9.11 3.77
N PHE A 143 -6.50 9.18 2.64
CA PHE A 143 -6.00 10.43 2.05
C PHE A 143 -5.08 11.19 3.02
N ALA A 144 -4.23 10.45 3.73
CA ALA A 144 -3.36 11.02 4.75
C ALA A 144 -2.29 11.93 4.11
N SER A 145 -2.26 13.19 4.52
CA SER A 145 -1.18 14.14 4.20
C SER A 145 -0.13 14.22 5.31
N LYS A 146 -0.47 13.78 6.53
CA LYS A 146 0.45 13.69 7.67
C LYS A 146 0.02 12.62 8.66
N VAL A 147 1.00 11.90 9.22
CA VAL A 147 0.79 10.89 10.25
C VAL A 147 1.69 11.18 11.45
N VAL A 148 1.12 11.18 12.65
CA VAL A 148 1.88 11.31 13.91
C VAL A 148 1.50 10.15 14.82
N LEU A 149 2.46 9.31 15.18
CA LEU A 149 2.22 8.18 16.09
C LEU A 149 2.53 8.54 17.54
N ASP A 150 1.61 8.22 18.44
CA ASP A 150 1.82 8.22 19.89
C ASP A 150 1.87 6.77 20.37
N LYS A 151 3.09 6.27 20.59
CA LYS A 151 3.32 4.90 21.09
C LYS A 151 2.82 4.68 22.49
N GLU A 152 2.88 5.69 23.35
CA GLU A 152 2.49 5.54 24.75
C GLU A 152 0.98 5.39 24.86
N LYS A 153 0.24 6.18 24.07
CA LYS A 153 -1.22 6.12 24.02
C LYS A 153 -1.78 5.07 23.06
N GLN A 154 -0.93 4.42 22.27
CA GLN A 154 -1.33 3.51 21.18
C GLN A 154 -2.29 4.19 20.19
N LYS A 155 -1.96 5.39 19.74
CA LYS A 155 -2.80 6.16 18.80
C LYS A 155 -2.01 6.70 17.62
N ALA A 156 -2.72 6.98 16.52
CA ALA A 156 -2.23 7.71 15.37
C ALA A 156 -3.12 8.94 15.13
N THR A 157 -2.52 10.11 15.08
CA THR A 157 -3.19 11.33 14.61
C THR A 157 -2.90 11.49 13.12
N VAL A 158 -3.96 11.59 12.31
CA VAL A 158 -3.87 11.64 10.85
C VAL A 158 -4.54 12.91 10.36
N GLU A 159 -3.80 13.75 9.64
CA GLU A 159 -4.36 14.84 8.84
C GLU A 159 -4.71 14.28 7.46
N ARG A 160 -5.96 14.48 7.03
CA ARG A 160 -6.53 13.94 5.79
C ARG A 160 -6.88 15.07 4.85
N GLU A 161 -6.54 14.90 3.57
CA GLU A 161 -7.05 15.76 2.51
C GLU A 161 -8.50 15.38 2.20
N VAL A 162 -9.40 16.33 2.40
CA VAL A 162 -10.83 16.24 2.06
C VAL A 162 -11.18 17.38 1.10
N ASP A 163 -12.32 17.32 0.43
CA ASP A 163 -12.68 18.29 -0.61
C ASP A 163 -12.61 19.76 -0.16
N GLY A 164 -12.91 20.03 1.11
CA GLY A 164 -12.89 21.37 1.71
C GLY A 164 -11.58 21.79 2.37
N GLY A 165 -10.52 20.95 2.35
CA GLY A 165 -9.24 21.26 3.00
C GLY A 165 -8.70 20.07 3.79
N ILE A 166 -8.39 20.29 5.07
CA ILE A 166 -7.78 19.29 5.95
C ILE A 166 -8.72 18.92 7.09
N GLU A 167 -8.92 17.62 7.29
CA GLU A 167 -9.60 17.06 8.46
C GLU A 167 -8.58 16.30 9.32
N THR A 168 -8.57 16.53 10.64
CA THR A 168 -7.71 15.78 11.57
C THR A 168 -8.53 14.76 12.34
N ILE A 169 -8.11 13.50 12.29
CA ILE A 169 -8.71 12.42 13.06
C ILE A 169 -7.69 11.71 13.94
N CYS A 170 -8.16 11.06 15.01
CA CYS A 170 -7.34 10.26 15.90
C CYS A 170 -7.83 8.81 15.87
N LEU A 171 -6.92 7.88 15.60
CA LEU A 171 -7.18 6.46 15.42
C LEU A 171 -6.49 5.68 16.53
N ASP A 172 -7.16 4.66 17.08
CA ASP A 172 -6.50 3.69 17.93
C ASP A 172 -5.64 2.75 17.08
N LEU A 173 -4.48 2.33 17.59
CA LEU A 173 -3.65 1.32 16.93
C LEU A 173 -4.07 -0.10 17.37
N PRO A 174 -4.04 -1.09 16.47
CA PRO A 174 -3.55 -1.04 15.09
C PRO A 174 -4.54 -0.39 14.11
N ALA A 175 -4.01 0.24 13.04
CA ALA A 175 -4.80 0.98 12.06
C ALA A 175 -4.35 0.73 10.62
N VAL A 176 -5.19 1.16 9.66
CA VAL A 176 -4.87 1.20 8.22
C VAL A 176 -4.80 2.65 7.75
N ILE A 177 -3.75 3.03 7.03
CA ILE A 177 -3.56 4.38 6.49
C ILE A 177 -3.35 4.32 4.97
N THR A 178 -3.93 5.26 4.23
CA THR A 178 -3.78 5.36 2.76
C THR A 178 -3.46 6.76 2.26
#